data_AF-X1QXU6-F1
#
_entry.id   AF-X1QXU6-F1
#
_cell.length_a   1.000
_cell.length_b   1.000
_cell.length_c   1.000
_cell.angle_alpha   90.00
_cell.angle_beta   90.00
_cell.angle_gamma   90.00
#
_symmetry.space_group_name_H-M   'P 1'
#
loop_
_entity.id
_entity.type
_entity.pdbx_description
1 polymer ?
#
loop_
_entity_poly.entity_id
_entity_poly.type
_entity_poly.pdbx_seq_one_letter_code
_entity_poly.pdbx_strand_id
1 'polypeptide(L)'
;CTDDLVTCRRLLDAGCEVLMPWGAPIGSGQGLINPFALRTLRERLPGVPLIVDAGIGAPSHAAQAMELGFDGVLLNSAVAQAGDPIRMAAAFGQAIAAGRLGFEAGVMARQDMAVASTPVGGRPFLIA
;
A
#
# COMPACT_ATOMS: atom_id res chain seq x y z
N CYS A 1 0.14 -0.05 -16.03
CA CYS A 1 -0.08 1.38 -16.34
C CYS A 1 0.78 2.22 -15.40
N THR A 2 0.89 3.53 -15.61
CA THR A 2 1.53 4.42 -14.63
C THR A 2 0.53 4.76 -13.50
N ASP A 3 0.96 5.58 -12.55
CA ASP A 3 0.15 6.17 -11.48
C ASP A 3 -0.73 7.36 -11.97
N ASP A 4 -0.82 7.59 -13.29
CA ASP A 4 -1.65 8.63 -13.89
C ASP A 4 -3.12 8.23 -14.02
N LEU A 5 -4.01 9.01 -13.41
CA LEU A 5 -5.44 8.77 -13.38
C LEU A 5 -6.10 8.84 -14.77
N VAL A 6 -5.66 9.75 -15.63
CA VAL A 6 -6.26 9.94 -16.96
C VAL A 6 -6.00 8.72 -17.83
N THR A 7 -4.75 8.24 -17.83
CA THR A 7 -4.35 7.01 -18.52
C THR A 7 -5.10 5.80 -17.97
N CYS A 8 -5.21 5.69 -16.64
CA CYS A 8 -5.98 4.62 -16.00
C CYS A 8 -7.44 4.62 -16.44
N ARG A 9 -8.11 5.78 -16.47
CA ARG A 9 -9.51 5.87 -16.93
C ARG A 9 -9.65 5.47 -18.39
N ARG A 10 -8.74 5.91 -19.26
CA ARG A 10 -8.75 5.51 -20.69
C ARG A 10 -8.63 4.01 -20.89
N LEU A 11 -7.85 3.32 -20.06
CA LEU A 11 -7.75 1.86 -20.08
C LEU A 11 -9.07 1.21 -19.67
N LEU A 12 -9.74 1.73 -18.64
CA LEU A 12 -11.08 1.27 -18.26
C LEU A 12 -12.11 1.49 -19.38
N ASP A 13 -12.08 2.67 -20.02
CA ASP A 13 -12.97 3.01 -21.13
C ASP A 13 -12.72 2.10 -22.35
N ALA A 14 -11.49 1.58 -22.50
CA ALA A 14 -11.12 0.60 -23.51
C ALA A 14 -11.53 -0.84 -23.14
N GLY A 15 -12.15 -1.05 -21.98
CA GLY A 15 -12.65 -2.35 -21.51
C GLY A 15 -11.70 -3.12 -20.59
N CYS A 16 -10.63 -2.50 -20.06
CA CYS A 16 -9.82 -3.16 -19.04
C CYS A 16 -10.61 -3.30 -17.73
N GLU A 17 -10.65 -4.52 -17.17
CA GLU A 17 -11.33 -4.79 -15.89
C GLU A 17 -10.42 -4.65 -14.68
N VAL A 18 -9.10 -4.72 -14.88
CA VAL A 18 -8.07 -4.63 -13.84
C VAL A 18 -7.02 -3.61 -14.26
N LEU A 19 -6.57 -2.79 -13.32
CA LEU A 19 -5.46 -1.87 -13.54
C LEU A 19 -4.27 -2.24 -12.68
N MET A 20 -3.09 -2.15 -13.29
CA MET A 20 -1.83 -2.51 -12.66
C MET A 20 -0.85 -1.33 -12.67
N PRO A 21 -1.02 -0.32 -11.81
CA PRO A 21 -0.09 0.80 -11.72
C PRO A 21 1.22 0.36 -11.09
N TRP A 22 2.33 0.90 -11.60
CA TRP A 22 3.64 0.54 -11.08
C TRP A 22 4.02 1.24 -9.76
N GLY A 23 4.82 0.58 -8.91
CA GLY A 23 5.41 1.23 -7.72
C GLY A 23 6.65 2.06 -8.03
N ALA A 24 7.53 1.52 -8.86
CA ALA A 24 8.79 2.10 -9.34
C ALA A 24 9.21 1.41 -10.65
N PRO A 25 10.25 1.90 -11.37
CA PRO A 25 10.76 1.23 -12.56
C PRO A 25 11.06 -0.26 -12.31
N ILE A 26 10.74 -1.10 -13.30
CA ILE A 26 10.86 -2.55 -13.22
C ILE A 26 12.28 -2.95 -12.82
N GLY A 27 12.39 -3.85 -11.84
CA GLY A 27 13.68 -4.35 -11.34
C GLY A 27 14.47 -3.37 -10.46
N SER A 28 13.95 -2.18 -10.15
CA SER A 28 14.67 -1.20 -9.33
C SER A 28 14.67 -1.52 -7.82
N GLY A 29 13.63 -2.20 -7.33
CA GLY A 29 13.46 -2.51 -5.90
C GLY A 29 13.21 -1.30 -5.00
N GLN A 30 12.96 -0.11 -5.55
CA GLN A 30 12.83 1.16 -4.82
C GLN A 30 11.53 1.29 -4.00
N GLY A 31 10.58 0.36 -4.17
CA GLY A 31 9.29 0.40 -3.51
C GLY A 31 8.29 1.31 -4.23
N LEU A 32 7.55 2.10 -3.46
CA LEU A 32 6.55 3.03 -3.98
C LEU A 32 7.17 4.43 -4.08
N ILE A 33 7.55 4.87 -5.28
CA ILE A 33 8.16 6.20 -5.49
C ILE A 33 7.15 7.31 -5.21
N ASN A 34 5.88 7.08 -5.57
CA ASN A 34 4.83 8.08 -5.42
C ASN A 34 3.59 7.52 -4.68
N PRO A 35 3.69 7.31 -3.35
CA PRO A 35 2.56 6.81 -2.56
C PRO A 35 1.35 7.75 -2.59
N PHE A 36 1.55 9.06 -2.82
CA PHE A 36 0.48 10.05 -2.89
C PHE A 36 -0.37 9.88 -4.14
N ALA A 37 0.25 9.71 -5.31
CA ALA A 37 -0.49 9.46 -6.55
C ALA A 37 -1.21 8.11 -6.50
N LEU A 38 -0.58 7.06 -5.98
CA LEU A 38 -1.21 5.75 -5.80
C LEU A 38 -2.43 5.80 -4.87
N ARG A 39 -2.34 6.55 -3.77
CA ARG A 39 -3.49 6.79 -2.87
C ARG A 39 -4.62 7.52 -3.59
N THR A 40 -4.29 8.61 -4.28
CA THR A 40 -5.26 9.39 -5.06
C THR A 40 -5.93 8.51 -6.11
N LEU A 41 -5.17 7.64 -6.77
CA LEU A 41 -5.69 6.70 -7.77
C LEU A 41 -6.69 5.73 -7.14
N ARG A 42 -6.35 5.12 -6.00
CA ARG A 42 -7.25 4.24 -5.25
C ARG A 42 -8.55 4.94 -4.84
N GLU A 43 -8.45 6.15 -4.28
CA GLU A 43 -9.60 6.95 -3.85
C GLU A 43 -10.52 7.32 -5.02
N ARG A 44 -9.95 7.59 -6.20
CA ARG A 44 -10.70 7.98 -7.40
C ARG A 44 -11.34 6.81 -8.14
N LEU A 45 -10.85 5.59 -7.91
CA LEU A 45 -11.29 4.37 -8.59
C LEU A 45 -11.71 3.28 -7.59
N PRO A 46 -12.59 3.52 -6.61
CA PRO A 46 -12.82 2.62 -5.46
C PRO A 46 -13.40 1.23 -5.83
N GLY A 47 -14.05 1.09 -6.98
CA GLY A 47 -14.65 -0.18 -7.42
C GLY A 47 -13.83 -0.98 -8.44
N VAL A 48 -12.65 -0.48 -8.82
CA VAL A 48 -11.79 -1.10 -9.83
C VAL A 48 -10.74 -1.95 -9.12
N PRO A 49 -10.52 -3.23 -9.50
CA PRO A 49 -9.38 -3.99 -9.02
C PRO A 49 -8.05 -3.31 -9.36
N LEU A 50 -7.29 -2.93 -8.33
CA LEU A 50 -5.98 -2.28 -8.46
C LEU A 50 -4.89 -3.18 -7.88
N ILE A 51 -3.90 -3.53 -8.70
CA ILE A 51 -2.75 -4.35 -8.29
C ILE A 51 -1.48 -3.54 -8.47
N VAL A 52 -0.67 -3.35 -7.41
CA VAL A 52 0.64 -2.71 -7.61
C VAL A 52 1.56 -3.68 -8.32
N ASP A 53 2.09 -3.28 -9.47
CA ASP A 53 3.05 -4.06 -10.24
C ASP A 53 4.44 -3.42 -10.18
N ALA A 54 5.50 -4.22 -10.23
CA ALA A 54 6.88 -3.75 -10.32
C ALA A 54 7.35 -2.78 -9.21
N GLY A 55 8.67 -2.55 -9.15
CA GLY A 55 9.29 -1.64 -8.19
C GLY A 55 9.36 -2.15 -6.73
N ILE A 56 8.53 -3.12 -6.35
CA ILE A 56 8.58 -3.78 -5.04
C ILE A 56 9.88 -4.56 -4.89
N GLY A 57 10.64 -4.26 -3.83
CA GLY A 57 11.94 -4.86 -3.52
C GLY A 57 12.02 -5.50 -2.13
N ALA A 58 11.18 -5.06 -1.19
CA ALA A 58 11.13 -5.59 0.17
C ALA A 58 9.68 -5.89 0.58
N PRO A 59 9.45 -6.83 1.52
CA PRO A 59 8.12 -7.13 2.04
C PRO A 59 7.39 -5.89 2.60
N SER A 60 8.11 -4.96 3.24
CA SER A 60 7.56 -3.69 3.73
C SER A 60 6.93 -2.84 2.62
N HIS A 61 7.47 -2.86 1.40
CA HIS A 61 6.91 -2.13 0.27
C HIS A 61 5.57 -2.73 -0.16
N ALA A 62 5.44 -4.06 -0.11
CA ALA A 62 4.18 -4.74 -0.38
C ALA A 62 3.14 -4.46 0.70
N ALA A 63 3.54 -4.48 1.98
CA ALA A 63 2.65 -4.09 3.08
C ALA A 63 2.12 -2.66 2.90
N GLN A 64 3.00 -1.71 2.56
CA GLN A 64 2.63 -0.32 2.30
C GLN A 64 1.61 -0.21 1.15
N ALA A 65 1.78 -0.98 0.07
CA ALA A 65 0.82 -0.99 -1.04
C ALA A 65 -0.57 -1.46 -0.58
N MET A 66 -0.62 -2.53 0.21
CA MET A 66 -1.89 -3.05 0.74
C MET A 66 -2.54 -2.07 1.73
N GLU A 67 -1.75 -1.38 2.57
CA GLU A 67 -2.24 -0.33 3.48
C GLU A 67 -2.84 0.87 2.75
N LEU A 68 -2.43 1.13 1.50
CA LEU A 68 -3.05 2.15 0.65
C LEU A 68 -4.40 1.71 0.06
N GLY A 69 -4.84 0.47 0.30
CA GLY A 69 -6.11 -0.08 -0.19
C GLY A 69 -6.02 -0.79 -1.53
N PHE A 70 -4.82 -1.15 -1.99
CA PHE A 70 -4.67 -1.97 -3.18
C PHE A 70 -5.17 -3.40 -2.94
N ASP A 71 -5.63 -4.04 -4.02
CA ASP A 71 -6.24 -5.36 -3.98
C ASP A 71 -5.21 -6.48 -4.08
N GLY A 72 -4.00 -6.15 -4.53
CA GLY A 72 -2.88 -7.08 -4.56
C GLY A 72 -1.57 -6.43 -4.96
N VAL A 73 -0.53 -7.26 -4.97
CA VAL A 73 0.82 -6.90 -5.41
C VAL A 73 1.33 -7.98 -6.35
N LEU A 74 1.82 -7.58 -7.53
CA LEU A 74 2.49 -8.44 -8.48
C LEU A 74 4.00 -8.19 -8.39
N LEU A 75 4.77 -9.25 -8.13
CA LEU A 75 6.22 -9.18 -7.95
C LEU A 75 6.91 -10.42 -8.52
N ASN A 76 8.16 -10.25 -8.94
CA ASN A 76 9.00 -11.33 -9.46
C ASN A 76 10.43 -11.21 -8.93
N SER A 77 11.18 -10.20 -9.40
CA SER A 77 12.62 -10.05 -9.13
C SER A 77 12.96 -10.04 -7.64
N ALA A 78 12.10 -9.45 -6.79
CA ALA A 78 12.32 -9.39 -5.35
C ALA A 78 12.40 -10.79 -4.68
N VAL A 79 11.66 -11.78 -5.20
CA VAL A 79 11.74 -13.17 -4.72
C VAL A 79 12.79 -13.94 -5.51
N ALA A 80 12.78 -13.82 -6.85
CA ALA A 80 13.66 -14.60 -7.72
C ALA A 80 15.16 -14.29 -7.53
N GLN A 81 15.50 -13.06 -7.15
CA GLN A 81 16.88 -12.61 -6.94
C GLN A 81 17.27 -12.57 -5.45
N ALA A 82 16.39 -13.01 -4.54
CA ALA A 82 16.71 -13.07 -3.13
C ALA A 82 17.75 -14.17 -2.84
N GLY A 83 18.58 -13.96 -1.82
CA GLY A 83 19.51 -14.99 -1.36
C GLY A 83 18.82 -16.27 -0.86
N ASP A 84 17.57 -16.16 -0.37
CA ASP A 84 16.69 -17.28 -0.03
C ASP A 84 15.28 -17.01 -0.57
N PRO A 85 14.96 -17.47 -1.80
CA PRO A 85 13.68 -17.20 -2.44
C PRO A 85 12.47 -17.77 -1.69
N ILE A 86 12.62 -18.93 -1.04
CA ILE A 86 11.52 -19.58 -0.32
C ILE A 86 11.18 -18.77 0.93
N ARG A 87 12.19 -18.38 1.70
CA ARG A 87 11.98 -17.52 2.87
C ARG A 87 11.44 -16.15 2.46
N MET A 88 11.93 -15.58 1.36
CA MET A 88 11.45 -14.29 0.84
C MET A 88 9.99 -14.36 0.40
N ALA A 89 9.58 -15.42 -0.31
CA ALA A 89 8.19 -15.63 -0.71
C ALA A 89 7.26 -15.71 0.51
N ALA A 90 7.66 -16.45 1.55
CA ALA A 90 6.91 -16.52 2.81
C ALA A 90 6.78 -15.15 3.48
N ALA A 91 7.88 -14.37 3.52
CA ALA A 91 7.88 -13.02 4.08
C ALA A 91 6.95 -12.07 3.32
N PHE A 92 6.93 -12.12 1.98
CA PHE A 92 5.98 -11.36 1.17
C PHE A 92 4.53 -11.76 1.44
N GLY A 93 4.23 -13.05 1.55
CA GLY A 93 2.89 -13.53 1.89
C GLY A 93 2.39 -12.97 3.22
N GLN A 94 3.25 -12.96 4.24
CA GLN A 94 2.93 -12.38 5.55
C GLN A 94 2.74 -10.86 5.47
N ALA A 95 3.60 -10.15 4.75
CA ALA A 95 3.51 -8.69 4.61
C ALA A 95 2.25 -8.24 3.87
N ILE A 96 1.85 -8.96 2.82
CA ILE A 96 0.61 -8.68 2.08
C ILE A 96 -0.61 -8.91 2.98
N ALA A 97 -0.65 -10.04 3.70
CA ALA A 97 -1.74 -10.34 4.64
C ALA A 97 -1.82 -9.30 5.76
N ALA A 98 -0.68 -8.93 6.36
CA ALA A 98 -0.62 -7.92 7.41
C ALA A 98 -1.08 -6.54 6.92
N GLY A 99 -0.61 -6.10 5.75
CA GLY A 99 -1.01 -4.81 5.18
C GLY A 99 -2.50 -4.76 4.82
N ARG A 100 -3.06 -5.87 4.30
CA ARG A 100 -4.50 -5.96 4.02
C ARG A 100 -5.35 -5.91 5.28
N LEU A 101 -4.97 -6.69 6.31
CA LEU A 101 -5.64 -6.65 7.61
C LEU A 101 -5.53 -5.24 8.24
N GLY A 102 -4.38 -4.59 8.12
CA GLY A 102 -4.17 -3.21 8.57
C GLY A 102 -5.10 -2.22 7.88
N PHE A 103 -5.24 -2.32 6.56
CA PHE A 103 -6.19 -1.51 5.79
C PHE A 103 -7.64 -1.71 6.27
N GLU A 104 -8.08 -2.96 6.42
CA GLU A 104 -9.43 -3.31 6.87
C GLU A 104 -9.70 -2.89 8.32
N ALA A 105 -8.68 -2.95 9.18
CA ALA A 105 -8.76 -2.48 10.56
C ALA A 105 -8.82 -0.95 10.68
N GLY A 106 -8.50 -0.20 9.61
CA GLY A 106 -8.44 1.25 9.61
C GLY A 106 -7.13 1.77 10.21
N VAL A 107 -6.08 1.81 9.39
CA VAL A 107 -4.78 2.39 9.77
C VAL A 107 -4.95 3.83 10.26
N MET A 108 -4.28 4.19 11.36
CA MET A 108 -4.33 5.53 11.94
C MET A 108 -3.96 6.58 10.90
N ALA A 109 -4.78 7.63 10.78
CA ALA A 109 -4.47 8.76 9.93
C ALA A 109 -3.16 9.43 10.38
N ARG A 110 -2.29 9.77 9.41
CA ARG A 110 -1.13 10.61 9.70
C ARG A 110 -1.61 11.97 10.20
N GLN A 111 -1.02 12.42 11.31
CA GLN A 111 -1.26 13.74 11.88
C GLN A 111 0.03 14.55 11.74
N ASP A 112 -0.09 15.82 11.37
CA ASP A 112 1.07 16.71 11.23
C ASP A 112 1.71 17.07 12.58
N MET A 113 0.92 16.95 13.65
CA MET A 113 1.34 17.21 15.03
C MET A 113 1.08 15.97 15.88
N ALA A 114 2.03 15.61 16.73
CA ALA A 114 1.86 14.54 17.71
C ALA A 114 0.82 14.97 18.76
N VAL A 115 -0.37 14.37 18.74
CA VAL A 115 -1.35 14.51 19.80
C VAL A 115 -1.10 13.43 20.84
N ALA A 116 -1.01 13.80 22.12
CA ALA A 116 -0.87 12.84 23.20
C ALA A 116 -2.08 11.87 23.18
N SER A 117 -1.81 10.57 23.03
CA SER A 117 -2.83 9.51 23.01
C SER A 117 -3.47 9.24 24.37
N THR A 118 -2.93 9.87 25.43
CA THR A 118 -3.42 9.78 26.80
C THR A 118 -4.02 11.13 27.19
N PRO A 119 -5.26 11.19 27.71
CA PRO A 119 -5.81 12.44 28.22
C PRO A 119 -4.96 12.92 29.40
N VAL A 120 -4.18 13.98 29.21
CA VAL A 120 -3.51 14.71 30.30
C VAL A 120 -4.51 15.64 30.97
N GLY A 121 -5.67 15.07 31.34
CA GLY A 121 -6.74 15.72 32.06
C GLY A 121 -6.92 14.96 33.35
N GLY A 122 -6.05 15.23 34.32
CA GLY A 122 -6.25 14.78 35.68
C GLY A 122 -7.67 15.17 36.11
N ARG A 123 -8.48 14.17 36.46
CA ARG A 123 -9.69 14.42 37.24
C ARG A 123 -9.21 15.14 38.50
N PRO A 124 -9.63 16.39 38.77
CA PRO A 124 -9.48 16.90 40.12
C PRO A 124 -10.35 15.97 40.97
N PHE A 125 -9.70 15.16 41.81
CA PHE A 125 -10.37 14.52 42.92
C PHE A 125 -10.94 15.65 43.79
N LEU A 126 -12.23 15.90 43.70
CA LEU A 126 -12.95 16.55 44.79
C LEU A 126 -13.42 15.44 45.72
N ILE A 127 -12.65 15.28 46.79
CA ILE A 127 -13.04 14.63 48.03
C ILE A 127 -13.96 15.61 48.77
N ALA A 128 -15.03 15.05 49.36
CA ALA A 128 -16.06 15.66 50.22
C ALA A 128 -17.25 16.33 49.50
#